data_AF-A0AAE1FNF9-F1
#
_entry.id   AF-A0AAE1FNF9-F1
#
_cell.length_a   1.000
_cell.length_b   1.000
_cell.length_c   1.000
_cell.angle_alpha   90.00
_cell.angle_beta   90.00
_cell.angle_gamma   90.00
#
_symmetry.space_group_name_H-M   'P 1'
#
loop_
_entity.id
_entity.type
_entity.pdbx_description
1 polymer ?
#
loop_
_entity_poly.entity_id
_entity_poly.type
_entity_poly.pdbx_seq_one_letter_code
_entity_poly.pdbx_strand_id
1 'polypeptide(L)'
;MTSIPGAAQLFDELDKKLMVYLRDGRTLIGYLRSVDQFANLVLHRTIERIHVGNRYGDIDRGVFVIRGENVVLLGEIDDTKEEGDTLEKVSIEEILEAQRVEQERRQEQEQLRARFMKERGLQYTAEIGPDDMY
;
A
#
# COMPACT_ATOMS: atom_id res chain seq x y z
N MET A 1 -31.18 -5.84 -1.78
CA MET A 1 -30.52 -7.11 -1.45
C MET A 1 -29.80 -6.92 -0.13
N THR A 2 -29.95 -7.85 0.80
CA THR A 2 -29.29 -7.85 2.11
C THR A 2 -27.78 -7.96 1.93
N SER A 3 -27.05 -6.91 2.32
CA SER A 3 -25.58 -6.89 2.35
C SER A 3 -25.09 -8.03 3.24
N ILE A 4 -24.28 -8.94 2.71
CA ILE A 4 -23.61 -9.95 3.52
C ILE A 4 -22.43 -9.23 4.21
N PRO A 5 -22.33 -9.24 5.55
CA PRO A 5 -21.32 -8.46 6.25
C PRO A 5 -19.93 -9.08 6.12
N GLY A 6 -18.89 -8.23 6.17
CA GLY A 6 -17.49 -8.66 6.27
C GLY A 6 -16.90 -9.15 4.95
N ALA A 7 -15.99 -10.11 5.02
CA ALA A 7 -15.25 -10.64 3.86
C ALA A 7 -16.16 -11.22 2.76
N ALA A 8 -17.41 -11.57 3.09
CA ALA A 8 -18.37 -12.04 2.10
C ALA A 8 -18.76 -10.98 1.07
N GLN A 9 -18.60 -9.69 1.37
CA GLN A 9 -18.77 -8.61 0.40
C GLN A 9 -17.70 -8.65 -0.70
N LEU A 10 -16.53 -9.23 -0.43
CA LEU A 10 -15.44 -9.34 -1.41
C LEU A 10 -15.75 -10.30 -2.56
N PHE A 11 -16.76 -11.17 -2.41
CA PHE A 11 -17.23 -12.00 -3.52
C PHE A 11 -17.83 -11.16 -4.65
N ASP A 12 -18.45 -10.02 -4.34
CA ASP A 12 -18.98 -9.08 -5.33
C ASP A 12 -17.87 -8.33 -6.07
N GLU A 13 -16.63 -8.39 -5.55
CA GLU A 13 -15.44 -7.73 -6.12
C GLU A 13 -14.60 -8.68 -6.99
N LEU A 14 -15.03 -9.93 -7.19
CA LEU A 14 -14.36 -10.89 -8.06
C LEU A 14 -14.29 -10.40 -9.51
N ASP A 15 -13.16 -10.70 -10.15
CA ASP A 15 -12.81 -10.34 -11.53
C ASP A 15 -12.71 -8.83 -11.82
N LYS A 16 -12.85 -7.99 -10.80
CA LYS A 16 -12.65 -6.54 -10.91
C LYS A 16 -11.20 -6.14 -10.64
N LYS A 17 -10.82 -4.96 -11.15
CA LYS A 17 -9.51 -4.35 -10.90
C LYS A 17 -9.57 -3.61 -9.56
N LEU A 18 -8.75 -4.03 -8.61
CA LEU A 18 -8.72 -3.48 -7.26
C LEU A 18 -7.36 -2.84 -6.96
N MET A 19 -7.37 -1.76 -6.19
CA MET A 19 -6.24 -1.28 -5.41
C MET A 19 -6.28 -1.95 -4.04
N VAL A 20 -5.17 -2.51 -3.58
CA VAL A 20 -5.01 -3.11 -2.26
C VAL A 20 -3.83 -2.41 -1.56
N TYR A 21 -4.09 -1.83 -0.39
CA TYR A 21 -3.08 -1.20 0.43
C TYR A 21 -2.68 -2.14 1.57
N LEU A 22 -1.38 -2.37 1.70
CA LEU A 22 -0.81 -3.33 2.63
C LEU A 22 -0.23 -2.67 3.87
N ARG A 23 -0.07 -3.49 4.91
CA ARG A 23 0.45 -3.09 6.22
C ARG A 23 1.88 -2.52 6.17
N ASP A 24 2.69 -3.03 5.26
CA ASP A 24 4.06 -2.56 4.99
C ASP A 24 4.11 -1.27 4.14
N GLY A 25 2.96 -0.66 3.86
CA GLY A 25 2.84 0.58 3.10
C GLY A 25 2.89 0.39 1.58
N ARG A 26 2.84 -0.84 1.08
CA ARG A 26 2.83 -1.11 -0.37
C ARG A 26 1.42 -0.98 -0.94
N THR A 27 1.34 -0.44 -2.16
CA THR A 27 0.10 -0.38 -2.95
C THR A 27 0.19 -1.38 -4.09
N LEU A 28 -0.70 -2.38 -4.09
CA LEU A 28 -0.84 -3.34 -5.17
C LEU A 28 -2.10 -3.03 -5.98
N ILE A 29 -2.02 -3.15 -7.30
CA ILE A 29 -3.15 -2.97 -8.19
C ILE A 29 -3.24 -4.20 -9.10
N GLY A 30 -4.38 -4.86 -9.14
CA GLY A 30 -4.54 -6.06 -9.98
C GLY A 30 -5.98 -6.55 -10.02
N TYR A 31 -6.22 -7.62 -10.77
CA TYR A 31 -7.55 -8.23 -10.86
C TYR A 31 -7.72 -9.28 -9.77
N LEU A 32 -8.76 -9.13 -8.94
CA LEU A 32 -9.08 -10.12 -7.90
C LEU A 32 -9.62 -11.41 -8.54
N ARG A 33 -8.95 -12.54 -8.29
CA ARG A 33 -9.35 -13.85 -8.85
C ARG A 33 -9.90 -14.81 -7.82
N SER A 34 -9.48 -14.67 -6.57
CA SER A 34 -9.96 -15.50 -5.48
C SER A 34 -9.85 -14.75 -4.17
N VAL A 35 -10.81 -15.03 -3.29
CA VAL A 35 -10.84 -14.56 -1.92
C VAL A 35 -11.36 -15.69 -1.02
N ASP A 36 -10.94 -15.72 0.23
CA ASP A 36 -11.49 -16.60 1.26
C ASP A 36 -12.13 -15.79 2.41
N GLN A 37 -12.72 -16.48 3.40
CA GLN A 37 -13.37 -15.83 4.53
C GLN A 37 -12.41 -15.03 5.45
N PHE A 38 -11.10 -15.21 5.31
CA PHE A 38 -10.07 -14.48 6.05
C PHE A 38 -9.49 -13.31 5.24
N ALA A 39 -10.08 -13.00 4.07
CA ALA A 39 -9.61 -12.00 3.13
C ALA A 39 -8.19 -12.29 2.59
N ASN A 40 -7.79 -13.57 2.49
CA ASN A 40 -6.62 -13.93 1.69
C ASN A 40 -6.97 -13.72 0.21
N LEU A 41 -6.14 -12.96 -0.52
CA LEU A 41 -6.44 -12.51 -1.88
C LEU A 41 -5.48 -13.15 -2.88
N VAL A 42 -6.00 -13.50 -4.04
CA VAL A 42 -5.17 -13.81 -5.23
C VAL A 42 -5.42 -12.73 -6.27
N LEU A 43 -4.40 -11.95 -6.57
CA LEU A 43 -4.40 -10.94 -7.63
C LEU A 43 -3.69 -11.47 -8.87
N HIS A 44 -4.22 -11.14 -10.04
CA HIS A 44 -3.62 -11.43 -11.35
C HIS A 44 -3.34 -10.13 -12.11
N ARG A 45 -2.27 -10.12 -12.93
CA ARG A 45 -1.74 -8.91 -13.61
C ARG A 45 -1.51 -7.78 -12.61
N THR A 46 -0.88 -8.15 -11.50
CA THR A 46 -0.63 -7.27 -10.37
C THR A 46 0.54 -6.36 -10.69
N ILE A 47 0.36 -5.07 -10.50
CA ILE A 47 1.44 -4.09 -10.42
C ILE A 47 1.58 -3.64 -8.97
N GLU A 48 2.80 -3.32 -8.57
CA GLU A 48 3.07 -2.57 -7.36
C GLU A 48 3.33 -1.12 -7.73
N ARG A 49 2.51 -0.21 -7.20
CA ARG A 49 2.63 1.22 -7.45
C ARG A 49 3.30 1.89 -6.26
N ILE A 50 4.46 2.50 -6.50
CA ILE A 50 5.20 3.26 -5.49
C ILE A 50 4.88 4.74 -5.68
N HIS A 51 4.47 5.41 -4.60
CA HIS A 51 4.17 6.84 -4.60
C HIS A 51 5.22 7.61 -3.80
N VAL A 52 5.79 8.67 -4.37
CA VAL A 52 6.73 9.57 -3.68
C VAL A 52 6.41 11.01 -4.06
N GLY A 53 5.82 11.76 -3.13
CA GLY A 53 5.34 13.12 -3.39
C GLY A 53 4.27 13.14 -4.48
N ASN A 54 4.50 13.90 -5.56
CA ASN A 54 3.59 13.99 -6.70
C ASN A 54 3.98 13.04 -7.87
N ARG A 55 4.82 12.03 -7.60
CA ARG A 55 5.31 11.08 -8.60
C ARG A 55 4.94 9.65 -8.24
N TYR A 56 4.79 8.80 -9.26
CA TYR A 56 4.59 7.36 -9.05
C TYR A 56 5.34 6.53 -10.10
N GLY A 57 5.61 5.26 -9.77
CA GLY A 57 6.12 4.27 -10.70
C GLY A 57 5.54 2.89 -10.43
N ASP A 58 5.41 2.09 -11.50
CA ASP A 58 4.75 0.79 -11.48
C ASP A 58 5.77 -0.34 -11.70
N ILE A 59 5.74 -1.36 -10.86
CA ILE A 59 6.56 -2.58 -10.97
C ILE A 59 5.63 -3.76 -11.26
N ASP A 60 5.86 -4.50 -12.35
CA ASP A 60 5.07 -5.70 -12.65
C ASP A 60 5.40 -6.84 -11.67
N ARG A 61 4.36 -7.44 -11.09
CA ARG A 61 4.42 -8.55 -10.13
C ARG A 61 3.69 -9.80 -10.63
N GLY A 62 2.92 -9.74 -11.72
CA GLY A 62 2.20 -10.89 -12.26
C GLY A 62 1.10 -11.42 -11.32
N VAL A 63 1.24 -12.66 -10.83
CA VAL A 63 0.31 -13.28 -9.87
C VAL A 63 0.83 -13.06 -8.45
N PHE A 64 -0.01 -12.51 -7.60
CA PHE A 64 0.36 -12.20 -6.22
C PHE A 64 -0.64 -12.81 -5.24
N VAL A 65 -0.14 -13.51 -4.22
CA VAL A 65 -0.97 -14.08 -3.14
C VAL A 65 -0.72 -13.24 -1.89
N ILE A 66 -1.80 -12.64 -1.37
CA ILE A 66 -1.77 -11.75 -0.22
C ILE A 66 -2.44 -12.44 0.95
N ARG A 67 -1.77 -12.44 2.10
CA ARG A 67 -2.37 -12.93 3.34
C ARG A 67 -3.24 -11.84 3.97
N GLY A 68 -4.44 -12.20 4.39
CA GLY A 68 -5.50 -11.25 4.74
C GLY A 68 -5.17 -10.32 5.91
N GLU A 69 -4.36 -10.75 6.88
CA GLU A 69 -3.97 -9.87 7.99
C GLU A 69 -3.05 -8.71 7.60
N ASN A 70 -2.43 -8.80 6.42
CA ASN A 70 -1.59 -7.73 5.85
C ASN A 70 -2.38 -6.73 5.02
N VAL A 71 -3.67 -7.01 4.76
CA VAL A 71 -4.55 -6.09 4.03
C VAL A 71 -5.07 -5.02 4.99
N VAL A 72 -4.79 -3.76 4.69
CA VAL A 72 -5.31 -2.62 5.44
C VAL A 72 -6.66 -2.19 4.85
N LEU A 73 -6.68 -1.96 3.54
CA LEU A 73 -7.87 -1.64 2.79
C LEU A 73 -7.75 -2.10 1.33
N LEU A 74 -8.89 -2.19 0.66
CA LEU A 74 -8.98 -2.41 -0.78
C LEU A 74 -10.17 -1.67 -1.36
N GLY A 75 -10.09 -1.33 -2.64
CA GLY A 75 -11.18 -0.67 -3.37
C GLY A 75 -11.09 -0.90 -4.87
N GLU A 76 -12.25 -0.97 -5.51
CA GLU A 76 -12.37 -1.04 -6.96
C GLU A 76 -11.79 0.21 -7.62
N ILE A 77 -10.94 0.01 -8.64
CA ILE A 77 -10.41 1.09 -9.47
C ILE A 77 -11.34 1.26 -10.66
N ASP A 78 -11.85 2.48 -10.80
CA ASP A 78 -12.60 2.91 -11.97
C ASP A 78 -11.62 3.50 -13.01
N ASP A 79 -11.34 2.72 -14.07
CA ASP A 79 -10.41 3.12 -15.13
C ASP A 79 -10.81 4.45 -15.80
N THR A 80 -12.08 4.86 -15.74
CA THR A 80 -12.54 6.12 -16.35
C THR A 80 -12.14 7.36 -15.55
N LYS A 81 -11.72 7.21 -14.29
CA LYS A 81 -11.36 8.32 -13.39
C LYS A 81 -9.86 8.54 -13.25
N GLU A 82 -9.02 7.59 -13.69
CA GLU A 82 -7.55 7.74 -13.66
C GLU A 82 -7.05 8.84 -14.63
N GLU A 83 -7.85 9.28 -15.61
CA GLU A 83 -7.42 10.32 -16.58
C GLU A 83 -7.29 11.74 -15.99
N GLY A 84 -7.76 11.97 -14.76
CA GLY A 84 -7.70 13.26 -14.08
C GLY A 84 -6.54 13.43 -13.09
N ASP A 85 -5.65 12.45 -12.98
CA ASP A 85 -4.67 12.41 -11.90
C ASP A 85 -3.51 13.40 -12.13
N THR A 86 -3.21 14.21 -11.12
CA THR A 86 -2.11 15.20 -11.15
C THR A 86 -0.73 14.57 -10.97
N LEU A 87 -0.66 13.25 -10.81
CA LEU A 87 0.55 12.50 -10.49
C LEU A 87 1.37 12.23 -11.74
N GLU A 88 2.67 12.47 -11.64
CA GLU A 88 3.62 12.23 -12.74
C GLU A 88 4.15 10.78 -12.69
N LYS A 89 3.97 10.04 -13.78
CA LYS A 89 4.55 8.70 -13.94
C LYS A 89 6.03 8.81 -14.30
N VAL A 90 6.89 8.17 -13.51
CA VAL A 90 8.34 8.13 -13.73
C VAL A 90 8.85 6.70 -13.92
N SER A 91 10.11 6.55 -14.29
CA SER A 91 10.75 5.24 -14.43
C SER A 91 10.87 4.51 -13.09
N ILE A 92 11.06 3.19 -13.17
CA ILE A 92 11.27 2.34 -11.98
C ILE A 92 12.55 2.76 -11.26
N GLU A 93 13.63 3.08 -11.98
CA GLU A 93 14.86 3.53 -11.33
C GLU A 93 14.68 4.84 -10.58
N GLU A 94 13.98 5.81 -11.18
CA GLU A 94 13.75 7.13 -10.57
C GLU A 94 12.85 7.06 -9.35
N ILE A 95 11.78 6.25 -9.36
CA ILE A 95 10.88 6.14 -8.20
C ILE A 95 11.55 5.41 -7.04
N LEU A 96 12.35 4.38 -7.31
CA LEU A 96 13.07 3.63 -6.28
C LEU A 96 14.13 4.51 -5.61
N GLU A 97 14.84 5.32 -6.39
CA GLU A 97 15.79 6.29 -5.86
C GLU A 97 15.08 7.35 -5.00
N ALA A 98 13.96 7.90 -5.48
CA ALA A 98 13.16 8.87 -4.73
C ALA A 98 12.63 8.27 -3.41
N GLN A 99 12.20 7.01 -3.43
CA GLN A 99 11.72 6.29 -2.24
C GLN A 99 12.84 6.09 -1.22
N ARG A 100 14.05 5.71 -1.69
CA ARG A 100 15.22 5.54 -0.82
C ARG A 100 15.56 6.84 -0.10
N VAL A 101 15.66 7.95 -0.83
CA VAL A 101 15.97 9.27 -0.25
C VAL A 101 14.94 9.68 0.79
N GLU A 102 13.65 9.46 0.53
CA GLU A 102 12.58 9.80 1.49
C GLU A 102 12.61 8.90 2.75
N GLN A 103 12.92 7.61 2.60
CA GLN A 103 13.09 6.69 3.73
C GLN A 103 14.29 7.08 4.60
N GLU A 104 15.44 7.39 4.00
CA GLU A 104 16.63 7.88 4.71
C GLU A 104 16.31 9.17 5.49
N ARG A 105 15.67 10.14 4.82
CA ARG A 105 15.23 11.40 5.45
C ARG A 105 14.28 11.16 6.63
N ARG A 106 13.32 10.24 6.49
CA ARG A 106 12.38 9.88 7.56
C ARG A 106 13.12 9.25 8.74
N GLN A 107 14.02 8.30 8.49
CA GLN A 107 14.82 7.65 9.53
C GLN A 107 15.70 8.65 10.30
N GLU A 108 16.35 9.58 9.60
CA GLU A 108 17.14 10.63 10.25
C GLU A 108 16.28 11.52 11.16
N GLN A 109 15.09 11.91 10.69
CA GLN A 109 14.16 12.72 11.47
C GLN A 109 13.62 11.97 12.69
N GLU A 110 13.31 10.68 12.54
CA GLU A 110 12.88 9.82 13.65
C GLU A 110 14.00 9.66 14.69
N GLN A 111 15.25 9.44 14.25
CA GLN A 111 16.40 9.37 15.15
C GLN A 111 16.63 10.69 15.91
N LEU A 112 16.50 11.84 15.22
CA LEU A 112 16.64 13.15 15.84
C LEU A 112 15.54 13.40 16.88
N ARG A 113 14.29 13.08 16.54
CA ARG A 113 13.15 13.16 17.46
C ARG A 113 13.35 12.25 18.67
N ALA A 114 13.78 11.01 18.45
CA ALA A 114 14.04 10.05 19.51
C ALA A 114 15.14 10.54 20.48
N ARG A 115 16.24 11.11 19.94
CA ARG A 115 17.32 11.70 20.76
C ARG A 115 16.80 12.88 21.59
N PHE A 116 16.08 13.79 20.97
CA PHE A 116 15.54 14.97 21.63
C PHE A 116 14.53 14.65 22.74
N MET A 117 13.66 13.66 22.51
CA MET A 117 12.73 13.17 23.54
C MET A 117 13.51 12.54 24.71
N LYS A 118 14.52 11.72 24.41
CA LYS A 118 15.36 11.06 25.42
C LYS A 118 16.11 12.06 26.31
N GLU A 119 16.65 13.14 25.73
CA GLU A 119 17.31 14.22 26.48
C GLU A 119 16.37 14.91 27.48
N ARG A 120 15.05 14.88 27.22
CA ARG A 120 14.02 15.43 28.10
C ARG A 120 13.44 14.41 29.08
N GLY A 121 14.01 13.21 29.15
CA GLY A 121 13.52 12.12 30.00
C GLY A 121 12.23 11.48 29.49
N LEU A 122 11.83 11.74 28.24
CA LEU A 122 10.68 11.11 27.61
C LEU A 122 11.13 9.88 26.81
N GLN A 123 10.40 8.78 26.96
CA GLN A 123 10.60 7.60 26.14
C GLN A 123 9.93 7.82 24.78
N TYR A 124 10.72 7.78 23.70
CA TYR A 124 10.16 7.77 22.35
C TYR A 124 9.72 6.34 22.00
N THR A 125 8.41 6.12 21.99
CA THR A 125 7.79 4.96 21.35
C THR A 125 7.38 5.39 19.94
N ALA A 126 8.02 4.81 18.93
CA ALA A 126 7.50 4.92 17.58
C ALA A 126 6.11 4.26 17.57
N GLU A 127 5.06 5.03 17.26
CA GLU A 127 3.69 4.51 17.18
C GLU A 127 3.49 3.56 15.98
N ILE A 128 4.43 3.56 15.04
CA ILE A 128 4.43 2.83 13.76
C ILE A 128 5.65 1.90 13.78
N GLY A 129 5.41 0.59 13.88
CA GLY A 129 6.46 -0.43 13.73
C GLY A 129 6.86 -0.59 12.25
N PRO A 130 7.99 -1.25 11.95
CA PRO A 130 8.37 -1.54 10.56
C PRO A 130 7.30 -2.36 9.81
N ASP A 131 6.48 -3.11 10.56
CA ASP A 131 5.38 -3.92 10.03
C ASP A 131 4.05 -3.16 9.91
N ASP A 132 3.94 -1.92 10.43
CA ASP A 132 2.71 -1.12 10.51
C ASP A 132 2.95 0.29 9.95
N MET A 133 3.27 0.38 8.66
CA MET A 133 3.69 1.60 7.97
C MET A 133 2.53 2.44 7.37
N TYR A 134 1.28 2.05 7.62
CA TYR A 134 0.08 2.67 7.07
C TYR A 134 -0.41 3.92 7.80
#